data_AF-A0A4V6NJQ5-F1
#
_entry.id   AF-A0A4V6NJQ5-F1
#
_cell.length_a   1.000
_cell.length_b   1.000
_cell.length_c   1.000
_cell.angle_alpha   90.00
_cell.angle_beta   90.00
_cell.angle_gamma   90.00
#
_symmetry.space_group_name_H-M   'P 1'
#
loop_
_entity.id
_entity.type
_entity.pdbx_description
1 polymer ?
#
loop_
_entity_poly.entity_id
_entity_poly.type
_entity_poly.pdbx_seq_one_letter_code
_entity_poly.pdbx_strand_id
1 'polypeptide(L)'
;MASRYIVVTLAALFVATPAAADPPPWPDFTFKRVKPPEPGAVKRITVQVPPVQPRLAPPPKPPAVREAAPERDHKPGPGPDWFWARVSPALADGGPGRLGLALAAISSPPVGASIPEPRLQHLQDIAASYGTDILRATVGTRVSPALALAVIGVESGGRRAAVSPKGATGLMQLMPATAARFGVSDSLDPVANIRGGVAYLDWLMREFGNDPVLVLAAYNAGEGAVRNHSGVPPYAETRHYVPRVLAAWSVARGLCLTPPELITDGCVFRVRGAS
;
A
#
# COMPACT_ATOMS: atom_id res chain seq x y z
N MET A 1 -25.65 -77.10 -0.70
CA MET A 1 -26.36 -76.23 0.25
C MET A 1 -26.27 -74.80 -0.26
N ALA A 2 -27.41 -74.18 -0.57
CA ALA A 2 -27.51 -72.86 -1.18
C ALA A 2 -27.22 -71.77 -0.14
N SER A 3 -26.29 -70.85 -0.43
CA SER A 3 -26.08 -69.66 0.40
C SER A 3 -26.69 -68.45 -0.30
N ARG A 4 -27.71 -67.88 0.33
CA ARG A 4 -28.52 -66.76 -0.15
C ARG A 4 -27.76 -65.45 0.07
N TYR A 5 -27.65 -64.63 -0.98
CA TYR A 5 -27.16 -63.25 -0.91
C TYR A 5 -28.20 -62.37 -0.20
N ILE A 6 -27.79 -61.70 0.87
CA ILE A 6 -28.57 -60.61 1.50
C ILE A 6 -28.06 -59.31 0.88
N VAL A 7 -28.88 -58.69 0.03
CA VAL A 7 -28.67 -57.33 -0.46
C VAL A 7 -29.27 -56.38 0.57
N VAL A 8 -28.43 -55.62 1.27
CA VAL A 8 -28.86 -54.52 2.16
C VAL A 8 -28.89 -53.24 1.33
N THR A 9 -30.09 -52.75 1.03
CA THR A 9 -30.34 -51.46 0.39
C THR A 9 -30.12 -50.34 1.42
N LEU A 10 -29.05 -49.56 1.27
CA LEU A 10 -28.85 -48.31 2.04
C LEU A 10 -29.73 -47.20 1.43
N ALA A 11 -30.76 -46.78 2.15
CA ALA A 11 -31.55 -45.60 1.81
C ALA A 11 -30.80 -44.34 2.28
N ALA A 12 -30.37 -43.49 1.33
CA ALA A 12 -29.78 -42.19 1.63
C ALA A 12 -30.89 -41.19 2.02
N LEU A 13 -30.93 -40.77 3.29
CA LEU A 13 -31.74 -39.63 3.72
C LEU A 13 -31.08 -38.34 3.25
N PHE A 14 -31.70 -37.65 2.29
CA PHE A 14 -31.40 -36.25 1.98
C PHE A 14 -32.05 -35.35 3.03
N VAL A 15 -31.24 -34.69 3.86
CA VAL A 15 -31.70 -33.60 4.72
C VAL A 15 -31.76 -32.33 3.86
N ALA A 16 -32.97 -31.85 3.56
CA ALA A 16 -33.17 -30.58 2.90
C ALA A 16 -32.84 -29.44 3.87
N THR A 17 -31.85 -28.62 3.54
CA THR A 17 -31.58 -27.35 4.24
C THR A 17 -32.69 -26.35 3.90
N PRO A 18 -33.28 -25.64 4.87
CA PRO A 18 -34.26 -24.59 4.57
C PRO A 18 -33.55 -23.42 3.85
N ALA A 19 -34.13 -22.98 2.74
CA ALA A 19 -33.71 -21.77 2.06
C ALA A 19 -33.87 -20.56 3.00
N ALA A 20 -32.85 -19.70 3.05
CA ALA A 20 -32.90 -18.44 3.80
C ALA A 20 -34.02 -17.56 3.21
N ALA A 21 -34.93 -17.10 4.06
CA ALA A 21 -35.99 -16.17 3.68
C ALA A 21 -35.37 -14.80 3.32
N ASP A 22 -35.91 -14.16 2.28
CA ASP A 22 -35.52 -12.80 1.90
C ASP A 22 -35.76 -11.81 3.06
N PRO A 23 -34.86 -10.84 3.28
CA PRO A 23 -35.05 -9.83 4.30
C PRO A 23 -36.29 -8.97 4.01
N PRO A 24 -37.00 -8.49 5.05
CA PRO A 24 -38.18 -7.65 4.87
C PRO A 24 -37.81 -6.34 4.14
N PRO A 25 -38.74 -5.78 3.34
CA PRO A 25 -38.52 -4.51 2.67
C PRO A 25 -38.36 -3.37 3.68
N TRP A 26 -37.58 -2.36 3.29
CA TRP A 26 -37.31 -1.17 4.10
C TRP A 26 -38.61 -0.39 4.40
N PRO A 27 -38.73 0.22 5.60
CA PRO A 27 -39.86 1.10 5.90
C PRO A 27 -39.83 2.37 5.02
N ASP A 28 -41.02 2.82 4.61
CA ASP A 28 -41.20 4.03 3.81
C ASP A 28 -40.60 5.27 4.48
N PHE A 29 -39.74 5.99 3.76
CA PHE A 29 -39.17 7.27 4.22
C PHE A 29 -39.93 8.45 3.59
N THR A 30 -40.42 9.36 4.43
CA THR A 30 -41.03 10.62 3.98
C THR A 30 -40.04 11.76 4.14
N PHE A 31 -39.62 12.37 3.03
CA PHE A 31 -38.76 13.55 3.07
C PHE A 31 -39.53 14.77 3.59
N LYS A 32 -39.20 15.26 4.79
CA LYS A 32 -39.59 16.61 5.21
C LYS A 32 -38.66 17.63 4.57
N ARG A 33 -39.14 18.36 3.56
CA ARG A 33 -38.45 19.54 3.04
C ARG A 33 -38.47 20.65 4.10
N VAL A 34 -37.31 20.96 4.67
CA VAL A 34 -37.14 22.14 5.52
C VAL A 34 -36.87 23.34 4.61
N LYS A 35 -37.65 24.40 4.77
CA LYS A 35 -37.51 25.64 3.99
C LYS A 35 -36.25 26.39 4.47
N PRO A 36 -35.41 26.92 3.58
CA PRO A 36 -34.27 27.74 3.97
C PRO A 36 -34.75 28.99 4.75
N PRO A 37 -33.97 29.46 5.76
CA PRO A 37 -34.29 30.68 6.49
C PRO A 37 -34.27 31.90 5.55
N GLU A 38 -35.14 32.86 5.82
CA GLU A 38 -35.29 34.07 4.99
C GLU A 38 -34.00 34.91 4.96
N PRO A 39 -33.70 35.61 3.84
CA PRO A 39 -32.55 36.50 3.74
C PRO A 39 -32.61 37.58 4.83
N GLY A 40 -31.65 37.57 5.76
CA GLY A 40 -31.55 38.56 6.84
C GLY A 40 -31.55 38.00 8.28
N ALA A 41 -31.67 36.69 8.48
CA ALA A 41 -31.61 36.09 9.81
C ALA A 41 -30.16 36.06 10.37
N VAL A 42 -29.86 36.95 11.33
CA VAL A 42 -28.53 37.02 12.00
C VAL A 42 -28.64 36.50 13.44
N LYS A 43 -28.25 35.24 13.69
CA LYS A 43 -27.98 34.77 15.06
C LYS A 43 -26.49 35.00 15.35
N ARG A 44 -26.17 36.11 16.02
CA ARG A 44 -24.80 36.44 16.44
C ARG A 44 -24.46 35.67 17.73
N ILE A 45 -23.45 34.80 17.67
CA ILE A 45 -22.80 34.24 18.87
C ILE A 45 -21.70 35.25 19.25
N THR A 46 -21.89 35.94 20.37
CA THR A 46 -20.91 36.89 20.90
C THR A 46 -19.79 36.12 21.62
N VAL A 47 -18.65 35.92 20.95
CA VAL A 47 -17.41 35.46 21.61
C VAL A 47 -16.51 36.68 21.77
N GLN A 48 -16.33 37.14 23.02
CA GLN A 48 -15.34 38.18 23.34
C GLN A 48 -13.96 37.53 23.50
N VAL A 49 -12.99 37.95 22.68
CA VAL A 49 -11.58 37.56 22.80
C VAL A 49 -10.78 38.78 23.26
N PRO A 50 -10.09 38.77 24.41
CA PRO A 50 -9.21 39.86 24.82
C PRO A 50 -7.92 39.89 23.96
N PRO A 51 -7.30 41.07 23.75
CA PRO A 51 -6.11 41.20 22.92
C PRO A 51 -4.87 40.59 23.58
N VAL A 52 -4.12 39.79 22.83
CA VAL A 52 -2.82 39.22 23.25
C VAL A 52 -1.72 40.23 22.91
N GLN A 53 -0.86 40.53 23.90
CA GLN A 53 0.29 41.42 23.81
C GLN A 53 1.41 40.83 22.92
N PRO A 54 2.20 41.67 22.21
CA PRO A 54 3.32 41.21 21.38
C PRO A 54 4.48 40.70 22.24
N ARG A 55 4.98 39.48 21.95
CA ARG A 55 6.20 38.92 22.58
C ARG A 55 7.45 39.44 21.87
N LEU A 56 8.41 39.90 22.68
CA LEU A 56 9.78 40.26 22.30
C LEU A 56 10.59 39.05 21.81
N ALA A 57 11.53 39.27 20.90
CA ALA A 57 12.42 38.25 20.34
C ALA A 57 13.49 37.78 21.35
N PRO A 58 13.81 36.48 21.42
CA PRO A 58 14.92 35.97 22.26
C PRO A 58 16.29 36.04 21.55
N PRO A 59 17.41 36.16 22.31
CA PRO A 59 18.77 36.27 21.78
C PRO A 59 19.34 34.92 21.26
N PRO A 60 20.41 34.95 20.43
CA PRO A 60 20.97 33.76 19.78
C PRO A 60 21.84 32.87 20.69
N LYS A 61 21.96 31.61 20.26
CA LYS A 61 22.35 30.39 21.01
C LYS A 61 23.87 30.12 21.02
N PRO A 62 24.47 29.61 22.11
CA PRO A 62 25.76 28.90 22.05
C PRO A 62 25.61 27.45 21.55
N PRO A 63 26.64 26.84 20.93
CA PRO A 63 26.55 25.51 20.31
C PRO A 63 26.80 24.39 21.33
N ALA A 64 25.96 23.36 21.30
CA ALA A 64 26.19 22.11 22.04
C ALA A 64 25.76 20.89 21.20
N VAL A 65 26.58 19.85 21.38
CA VAL A 65 26.61 18.47 20.86
C VAL A 65 25.23 17.88 20.54
N ARG A 66 25.05 17.32 19.34
CA ARG A 66 23.79 16.71 18.90
C ARG A 66 23.68 15.25 19.32
N GLU A 67 23.02 15.03 20.45
CA GLU A 67 22.13 13.90 20.66
C GLU A 67 21.05 13.84 19.55
N ALA A 68 20.58 12.63 19.24
CA ALA A 68 19.56 12.38 18.22
C ALA A 68 18.32 13.28 18.44
N ALA A 69 18.00 14.11 17.46
CA ALA A 69 16.93 15.10 17.55
C ALA A 69 15.65 14.62 16.85
N PRO A 70 14.45 15.01 17.37
CA PRO A 70 13.17 14.43 17.01
C PRO A 70 12.64 14.87 15.64
N GLU A 71 11.76 14.03 15.13
CA GLU A 71 10.98 14.12 13.89
C GLU A 71 10.37 15.52 13.67
N ARG A 72 10.40 16.04 12.43
CA ARG A 72 9.66 17.25 12.06
C ARG A 72 8.38 16.88 11.32
N ASP A 73 7.28 17.15 12.01
CA ASP A 73 5.86 17.18 11.63
C ASP A 73 5.53 17.21 10.12
N HIS A 74 5.35 16.02 9.54
CA HIS A 74 4.18 15.79 8.71
C HIS A 74 3.11 15.30 9.68
N LYS A 75 2.07 16.10 10.01
CA LYS A 75 0.99 15.57 10.86
C LYS A 75 0.37 14.38 10.13
N PRO A 76 0.57 13.13 10.57
CA PRO A 76 -0.16 12.04 9.98
C PRO A 76 -1.62 12.31 10.33
N GLY A 77 -2.54 12.20 9.36
CA GLY A 77 -3.90 11.81 9.73
C GLY A 77 -3.83 10.54 10.60
N PRO A 78 -4.90 10.17 11.33
CA PRO A 78 -4.89 8.91 12.09
C PRO A 78 -4.33 7.82 11.18
N GLY A 79 -3.19 7.25 11.59
CA GLY A 79 -2.42 6.36 10.73
C GLY A 79 -3.27 5.16 10.31
N PRO A 80 -2.79 4.31 9.40
CA PRO A 80 -3.54 3.13 8.98
C PRO A 80 -3.58 2.04 10.08
N ASP A 81 -3.72 2.41 11.35
CA ASP A 81 -3.88 1.49 12.47
C ASP A 81 -5.08 0.56 12.26
N TRP A 82 -6.14 1.06 11.63
CA TRP A 82 -7.29 0.27 11.23
C TRP A 82 -6.94 -0.84 10.21
N PHE A 83 -5.93 -0.64 9.37
CA PHE A 83 -5.44 -1.65 8.43
C PHE A 83 -4.69 -2.74 9.21
N TRP A 84 -3.81 -2.33 10.12
CA TRP A 84 -3.03 -3.26 10.96
C TRP A 84 -3.88 -4.01 12.00
N ALA A 85 -5.08 -3.53 12.31
CA ALA A 85 -6.06 -4.28 13.09
C ALA A 85 -6.66 -5.48 12.32
N ARG A 86 -6.56 -5.50 10.99
CA ARG A 86 -7.12 -6.56 10.13
C ARG A 86 -6.05 -7.39 9.42
N VAL A 87 -4.85 -6.84 9.26
CA VAL A 87 -3.72 -7.48 8.59
C VAL A 87 -2.60 -7.61 9.61
N SER A 88 -2.25 -8.86 9.95
CA SER A 88 -1.20 -9.09 10.93
C SER A 88 0.15 -8.53 10.45
N PRO A 89 0.86 -7.76 11.29
CA PRO A 89 2.23 -7.35 11.00
C PRO A 89 3.24 -8.46 11.28
N ALA A 90 2.87 -9.54 11.96
CA ALA A 90 3.80 -10.55 12.46
C ALA A 90 4.41 -11.39 11.33
N LEU A 91 5.67 -11.79 11.51
CA LEU A 91 6.38 -12.70 10.61
C LEU A 91 5.74 -14.10 10.62
N ALA A 92 5.29 -14.57 11.80
CA ALA A 92 4.71 -15.90 11.98
C ALA A 92 3.42 -16.13 11.17
N ASP A 93 2.64 -15.07 10.94
CA ASP A 93 1.40 -15.13 10.15
C ASP A 93 1.66 -14.94 8.64
N GLY A 94 2.93 -15.01 8.23
CA GLY A 94 3.40 -14.62 6.90
C GLY A 94 2.98 -15.59 5.81
N GLY A 95 2.73 -15.05 4.61
CA GLY A 95 2.55 -15.84 3.40
C GLY A 95 1.90 -15.05 2.26
N PRO A 96 1.92 -15.60 1.02
CA PRO A 96 1.38 -14.93 -0.16
C PRO A 96 -0.12 -14.59 -0.03
N GLY A 97 -0.89 -15.41 0.68
CA GLY A 97 -2.33 -15.23 0.90
C GLY A 97 -2.70 -13.94 1.65
N ARG A 98 -1.75 -13.34 2.38
CA ARG A 98 -1.95 -12.05 3.05
C ARG A 98 -2.29 -10.92 2.08
N LEU A 99 -1.92 -11.06 0.80
CA LEU A 99 -2.31 -10.11 -0.24
C LEU A 99 -3.83 -9.90 -0.28
N GLY A 100 -4.61 -10.99 -0.31
CA GLY A 100 -6.07 -10.91 -0.38
C GLY A 100 -6.67 -10.20 0.84
N LEU A 101 -6.18 -10.52 2.04
CA LEU A 101 -6.60 -9.87 3.27
C LEU A 101 -6.26 -8.37 3.27
N ALA A 102 -5.07 -8.00 2.80
CA ALA A 102 -4.64 -6.62 2.74
C ALA A 102 -5.44 -5.80 1.72
N LEU A 103 -5.72 -6.36 0.53
CA LEU A 103 -6.55 -5.70 -0.46
C LEU A 103 -8.00 -5.55 0.00
N ALA A 104 -8.57 -6.58 0.64
CA ALA A 104 -9.91 -6.52 1.23
C ALA A 104 -10.00 -5.44 2.32
N ALA A 105 -8.96 -5.30 3.15
CA ALA A 105 -8.90 -4.23 4.13
C ALA A 105 -8.88 -2.85 3.45
N ILE A 106 -8.08 -2.66 2.39
CA ILE A 106 -7.98 -1.41 1.64
C ILE A 106 -9.29 -1.07 0.92
N SER A 107 -9.99 -2.04 0.33
CA SER A 107 -11.24 -1.82 -0.42
C SER A 107 -12.47 -1.57 0.46
N SER A 108 -12.38 -1.85 1.76
CA SER A 108 -13.49 -1.69 2.71
C SER A 108 -13.03 -1.03 4.01
N PRO A 109 -12.52 0.20 3.95
CA PRO A 109 -12.03 0.91 5.12
C PRO A 109 -13.19 1.32 6.05
N PRO A 110 -12.92 1.58 7.34
CA PRO A 110 -13.89 2.22 8.23
C PRO A 110 -14.41 3.56 7.65
N VAL A 111 -15.60 3.99 8.09
CA VAL A 111 -16.21 5.25 7.65
C VAL A 111 -15.25 6.42 7.93
N GLY A 112 -14.94 7.19 6.89
CA GLY A 112 -14.03 8.33 6.95
C GLY A 112 -12.54 7.98 6.86
N ALA A 113 -12.17 6.71 6.76
CA ALA A 113 -10.80 6.25 6.53
C ALA A 113 -10.56 5.90 5.06
N SER A 114 -9.33 6.09 4.59
CA SER A 114 -8.87 5.66 3.28
C SER A 114 -7.34 5.55 3.26
N ILE A 115 -6.80 4.81 2.30
CA ILE A 115 -5.37 4.86 1.96
C ILE A 115 -5.23 5.73 0.71
N PRO A 116 -4.35 6.73 0.68
CA PRO A 116 -4.12 7.53 -0.52
C PRO A 116 -3.61 6.65 -1.68
N GLU A 117 -4.34 6.69 -2.80
CA GLU A 117 -3.97 6.02 -4.04
C GLU A 117 -3.34 6.99 -5.05
N PRO A 118 -2.34 6.57 -5.82
CA PRO A 118 -1.88 7.34 -6.96
C PRO A 118 -2.98 7.42 -8.02
N ARG A 119 -3.07 8.57 -8.69
CA ARG A 119 -4.02 8.75 -9.82
C ARG A 119 -3.67 7.77 -10.94
N LEU A 120 -4.69 7.17 -11.56
CA LEU A 120 -4.51 6.24 -12.69
C LEU A 120 -3.64 6.83 -13.80
N GLN A 121 -3.95 8.07 -14.22
CA GLN A 121 -3.18 8.78 -15.25
C GLN A 121 -1.69 8.88 -14.89
N HIS A 122 -1.39 9.14 -13.62
CA HIS A 122 0.00 9.24 -13.18
C HIS A 122 0.76 7.92 -13.34
N LEU A 123 0.15 6.79 -12.99
CA LEU A 123 0.77 5.48 -13.22
C LEU A 123 0.85 5.14 -14.71
N GLN A 124 -0.09 5.60 -15.54
CA GLN A 124 -0.02 5.46 -16.99
C GLN A 124 1.17 6.23 -17.57
N ASP A 125 1.43 7.45 -17.10
CA ASP A 125 2.55 8.26 -17.56
C ASP A 125 3.91 7.61 -17.21
N ILE A 126 4.01 7.04 -15.99
CA ILE A 126 5.20 6.28 -15.58
C ILE A 126 5.35 5.01 -16.44
N ALA A 127 4.28 4.27 -16.67
CA ALA A 127 4.30 3.07 -17.51
C ALA A 127 4.62 3.39 -18.98
N ALA A 128 4.17 4.53 -19.50
CA ALA A 128 4.54 4.99 -20.84
C ALA A 128 6.03 5.33 -20.95
N SER A 129 6.60 5.91 -19.88
CA SER A 129 8.00 6.31 -19.87
C SER A 129 8.97 5.15 -19.63
N TYR A 130 8.62 4.21 -18.73
CA TYR A 130 9.53 3.19 -18.21
C TYR A 130 9.00 1.75 -18.32
N GLY A 131 7.84 1.54 -18.93
CA GLY A 131 7.18 0.22 -18.97
C GLY A 131 8.06 -0.86 -19.60
N THR A 132 8.78 -0.54 -20.67
CA THR A 132 9.72 -1.48 -21.32
C THR A 132 10.87 -1.88 -20.38
N ASP A 133 11.43 -0.92 -19.63
CA ASP A 133 12.52 -1.18 -18.69
C ASP A 133 12.05 -1.98 -17.47
N ILE A 134 10.84 -1.66 -16.97
CA ILE A 134 10.18 -2.43 -15.91
C ILE A 134 9.95 -3.87 -16.36
N LEU A 135 9.41 -4.08 -17.57
CA LEU A 135 9.18 -5.42 -18.12
C LEU A 135 10.49 -6.19 -18.24
N ARG A 136 11.54 -5.59 -18.83
CA ARG A 136 12.86 -6.22 -18.97
C ARG A 136 13.48 -6.59 -17.62
N ALA A 137 13.38 -5.70 -16.64
CA ALA A 137 13.96 -5.92 -15.31
C ALA A 137 13.26 -7.04 -14.51
N THR A 138 11.97 -7.28 -14.79
CA THR A 138 11.14 -8.25 -14.05
C THR A 138 11.09 -9.64 -14.70
N VAL A 139 11.48 -9.79 -15.97
CA VAL A 139 11.56 -11.11 -16.62
C VAL A 139 12.46 -12.06 -15.82
N GLY A 140 11.96 -13.26 -15.52
CA GLY A 140 12.71 -14.29 -14.79
C GLY A 140 12.80 -14.06 -13.28
N THR A 141 12.10 -13.05 -12.74
CA THR A 141 12.04 -12.74 -11.30
C THR A 141 10.68 -13.12 -10.70
N ARG A 142 10.52 -13.02 -9.38
CA ARG A 142 9.21 -13.12 -8.69
C ARG A 142 8.55 -11.74 -8.49
N VAL A 143 8.95 -10.74 -9.26
CA VAL A 143 8.41 -9.37 -9.14
C VAL A 143 7.51 -9.10 -10.33
N SER A 144 6.23 -8.87 -10.08
CA SER A 144 5.33 -8.43 -11.16
C SER A 144 5.73 -7.05 -11.68
N PRO A 145 5.59 -6.79 -12.99
CA PRO A 145 5.70 -5.43 -13.55
C PRO A 145 4.80 -4.42 -12.82
N ALA A 146 3.58 -4.83 -12.47
CA ALA A 146 2.64 -4.02 -11.69
C ALA A 146 3.19 -3.64 -10.31
N LEU A 147 3.88 -4.54 -9.62
CA LEU A 147 4.52 -4.25 -8.33
C LEU A 147 5.68 -3.26 -8.49
N ALA A 148 6.54 -3.46 -9.47
CA ALA A 148 7.64 -2.53 -9.73
C ALA A 148 7.10 -1.12 -10.05
N LEU A 149 6.05 -1.02 -10.87
CA LEU A 149 5.38 0.24 -11.18
C LEU A 149 4.77 0.90 -9.93
N ALA A 150 4.12 0.12 -9.07
CA ALA A 150 3.54 0.61 -7.83
C ALA A 150 4.60 1.17 -6.86
N VAL A 151 5.72 0.46 -6.72
CA VAL A 151 6.87 0.91 -5.92
C VAL A 151 7.42 2.21 -6.48
N ILE A 152 7.69 2.32 -7.80
CA ILE A 152 8.15 3.57 -8.42
C ILE A 152 7.18 4.73 -8.17
N GLY A 153 5.87 4.46 -8.29
CA GLY A 153 4.82 5.44 -8.05
C GLY A 153 4.80 5.98 -6.63
N VAL A 154 5.07 5.14 -5.63
CA VAL A 154 5.11 5.55 -4.22
C VAL A 154 6.45 6.19 -3.83
N GLU A 155 7.57 5.66 -4.34
CA GLU A 155 8.92 6.09 -3.99
C GLU A 155 9.28 7.45 -4.56
N SER A 156 9.16 7.60 -5.89
CA SER A 156 9.61 8.81 -6.58
C SER A 156 8.47 9.56 -7.28
N GLY A 157 7.34 8.87 -7.54
CA GLY A 157 6.32 9.36 -8.47
C GLY A 157 6.85 9.44 -9.90
N GLY A 158 7.78 8.56 -10.28
CA GLY A 158 8.40 8.55 -11.61
C GLY A 158 9.51 9.58 -11.84
N ARG A 159 9.93 10.31 -10.79
CA ARG A 159 11.01 11.31 -10.88
C ARG A 159 12.37 10.63 -10.82
N ARG A 160 13.03 10.45 -11.97
CA ARG A 160 14.37 9.82 -12.06
C ARG A 160 15.47 10.52 -11.25
N ALA A 161 15.33 11.83 -11.01
CA ALA A 161 16.29 12.62 -10.25
C ALA A 161 15.88 12.82 -8.77
N ALA A 162 14.96 12.01 -8.25
CA ALA A 162 14.54 12.09 -6.85
C ALA A 162 15.69 11.68 -5.93
N VAL A 163 15.94 12.50 -4.90
CA VAL A 163 16.87 12.21 -3.81
C VAL A 163 16.16 12.49 -2.50
N SER A 164 16.10 11.51 -1.61
CA SER A 164 15.52 11.68 -0.28
C SER A 164 16.49 12.36 0.68
N PRO A 165 16.03 12.95 1.80
CA PRO A 165 16.90 13.49 2.84
C PRO A 165 17.86 12.46 3.44
N LYS A 166 17.53 11.16 3.35
CA LYS A 166 18.36 10.04 3.82
C LYS A 166 19.35 9.55 2.76
N GLY A 167 19.31 10.10 1.54
CA GLY A 167 20.20 9.74 0.43
C GLY A 167 19.70 8.64 -0.51
N ALA A 168 18.45 8.20 -0.34
CA ALA A 168 17.83 7.26 -1.29
C ALA A 168 17.64 7.96 -2.65
N THR A 169 18.01 7.30 -3.75
CA THR A 169 18.18 7.96 -5.06
C THR A 169 17.45 7.22 -6.18
N GLY A 170 16.91 7.99 -7.12
CA GLY A 170 16.35 7.47 -8.36
C GLY A 170 14.88 7.06 -8.29
N LEU A 171 14.42 6.37 -9.33
CA LEU A 171 13.03 5.96 -9.52
C LEU A 171 12.49 5.07 -8.38
N MET A 172 13.31 4.11 -7.94
CA MET A 172 12.99 3.14 -6.90
C MET A 172 13.64 3.48 -5.55
N GLN A 173 14.18 4.71 -5.41
CA GLN A 173 14.75 5.25 -4.17
C GLN A 173 15.72 4.30 -3.46
N LEU A 174 16.75 3.84 -4.19
CA LEU A 174 17.76 2.95 -3.63
C LEU A 174 18.69 3.73 -2.70
N MET A 175 18.88 3.22 -1.48
CA MET A 175 19.96 3.67 -0.60
C MET A 175 21.32 3.32 -1.22
N PRO A 176 22.38 4.12 -1.01
CA PRO A 176 23.69 3.87 -1.64
C PRO A 176 24.26 2.46 -1.40
N ALA A 177 24.11 1.93 -0.19
CA ALA A 177 24.54 0.56 0.13
C ALA A 177 23.73 -0.51 -0.62
N THR A 178 22.43 -0.31 -0.78
CA THR A 178 21.55 -1.19 -1.57
C THR A 178 21.90 -1.11 -3.05
N ALA A 179 22.09 0.09 -3.59
CA ALA A 179 22.52 0.31 -4.97
C ALA A 179 23.83 -0.45 -5.27
N ALA A 180 24.84 -0.31 -4.40
CA ALA A 180 26.10 -1.03 -4.52
C ALA A 180 25.92 -2.56 -4.47
N ARG A 181 25.14 -3.07 -3.49
CA ARG A 181 24.86 -4.50 -3.34
C ARG A 181 24.19 -5.11 -4.57
N PHE A 182 23.35 -4.36 -5.26
CA PHE A 182 22.61 -4.81 -6.44
C PHE A 182 23.15 -4.26 -7.77
N GLY A 183 24.43 -3.84 -7.79
CA GLY A 183 25.17 -3.55 -9.02
C GLY A 183 24.71 -2.29 -9.76
N VAL A 184 24.25 -1.28 -9.02
CA VAL A 184 23.86 0.04 -9.55
C VAL A 184 24.97 1.05 -9.23
N SER A 185 25.78 1.36 -10.23
CA SER A 185 26.87 2.34 -10.12
C SER A 185 26.37 3.79 -10.19
N ASP A 186 25.33 4.05 -10.98
CA ASP A 186 24.65 5.33 -11.07
C ASP A 186 23.15 5.14 -10.78
N SER A 187 22.68 5.66 -9.65
CA SER A 187 21.28 5.57 -9.26
C SER A 187 20.36 6.58 -9.95
N LEU A 188 20.92 7.56 -10.68
CA LEU A 188 20.16 8.52 -11.49
C LEU A 188 19.89 7.99 -12.90
N ASP A 189 20.61 6.96 -13.35
CA ASP A 189 20.25 6.20 -14.56
C ASP A 189 18.98 5.38 -14.28
N PRO A 190 17.84 5.71 -14.94
CA PRO A 190 16.58 5.03 -14.69
C PRO A 190 16.66 3.52 -14.98
N VAL A 191 17.41 3.10 -16.00
CA VAL A 191 17.49 1.67 -16.38
C VAL A 191 18.25 0.89 -15.30
N ALA A 192 19.42 1.36 -14.90
CA ALA A 192 20.18 0.74 -13.81
C ALA A 192 19.40 0.74 -12.50
N ASN A 193 18.73 1.85 -12.15
CA ASN A 193 17.96 1.98 -10.92
C ASN A 193 16.76 1.00 -10.87
N ILE A 194 16.00 0.89 -11.96
CA ILE A 194 14.89 -0.08 -12.06
C ILE A 194 15.43 -1.51 -11.93
N ARG A 195 16.50 -1.85 -12.67
CA ARG A 195 17.11 -3.19 -12.60
C ARG A 195 17.56 -3.55 -11.18
N GLY A 196 18.24 -2.62 -10.50
CA GLY A 196 18.70 -2.84 -9.13
C GLY A 196 17.57 -2.93 -8.11
N GLY A 197 16.55 -2.08 -8.23
CA GLY A 197 15.39 -2.12 -7.34
C GLY A 197 14.54 -3.37 -7.52
N VAL A 198 14.36 -3.83 -8.76
CA VAL A 198 13.70 -5.12 -9.02
C VAL A 198 14.54 -6.29 -8.51
N ALA A 199 15.87 -6.26 -8.68
CA ALA A 199 16.74 -7.29 -8.11
C ALA A 199 16.68 -7.32 -6.57
N TYR A 200 16.57 -6.17 -5.92
CA TYR A 200 16.39 -6.08 -4.48
C TYR A 200 15.02 -6.62 -4.04
N LEU A 201 13.92 -6.23 -4.70
CA LEU A 201 12.59 -6.80 -4.45
C LEU A 201 12.59 -8.31 -4.66
N ASP A 202 13.21 -8.81 -5.73
CA ASP A 202 13.30 -10.24 -5.99
C ASP A 202 14.08 -10.97 -4.89
N TRP A 203 15.13 -10.37 -4.36
CA TRP A 203 15.83 -10.94 -3.21
C TRP A 203 14.92 -10.99 -1.97
N LEU A 204 14.19 -9.91 -1.69
CA LEU A 204 13.25 -9.84 -0.57
C LEU A 204 12.09 -10.83 -0.71
N MET A 205 11.57 -11.03 -1.93
CA MET A 205 10.53 -12.01 -2.23
C MET A 205 10.96 -13.43 -1.82
N ARG A 206 12.25 -13.79 -2.01
CA ARG A 206 12.78 -15.08 -1.51
C ARG A 206 12.84 -15.10 0.00
N GLU A 207 13.41 -14.04 0.58
CA GLU A 207 13.63 -13.94 2.03
C GLU A 207 12.33 -14.08 2.82
N PHE A 208 11.23 -13.50 2.32
CA PHE A 208 9.95 -13.44 3.03
C PHE A 208 8.87 -14.31 2.38
N GLY A 209 9.24 -15.33 1.60
CA GLY A 209 8.30 -16.33 1.08
C GLY A 209 7.18 -15.75 0.20
N ASN A 210 7.49 -14.70 -0.58
CA ASN A 210 6.55 -13.92 -1.37
C ASN A 210 5.40 -13.26 -0.58
N ASP A 211 5.58 -13.03 0.73
CA ASP A 211 4.62 -12.25 1.53
C ASP A 211 4.69 -10.75 1.15
N PRO A 212 3.62 -10.15 0.59
CA PRO A 212 3.63 -8.74 0.18
C PRO A 212 3.95 -7.78 1.32
N VAL A 213 3.40 -8.02 2.50
CA VAL A 213 3.46 -7.09 3.63
C VAL A 213 4.89 -7.03 4.17
N LEU A 214 5.52 -8.18 4.33
CA LEU A 214 6.89 -8.28 4.83
C LEU A 214 7.90 -7.82 3.79
N VAL A 215 7.72 -8.16 2.51
CA VAL A 215 8.58 -7.69 1.41
C VAL A 215 8.58 -6.17 1.32
N LEU A 216 7.39 -5.55 1.34
CA LEU A 216 7.28 -4.09 1.26
C LEU A 216 7.80 -3.41 2.54
N ALA A 217 7.57 -4.01 3.70
CA ALA A 217 8.14 -3.51 4.95
C ALA A 217 9.67 -3.56 4.92
N ALA A 218 10.26 -4.65 4.44
CA ALA A 218 11.70 -4.80 4.31
C ALA A 218 12.30 -3.89 3.22
N TYR A 219 11.58 -3.63 2.14
CA TYR A 219 12.02 -2.68 1.13
C TYR A 219 12.22 -1.27 1.72
N ASN A 220 11.27 -0.81 2.54
CA ASN A 220 11.31 0.51 3.16
C ASN A 220 12.20 0.59 4.43
N ALA A 221 12.10 -0.40 5.33
CA ALA A 221 12.78 -0.37 6.64
C ALA A 221 14.10 -1.15 6.67
N GLY A 222 14.39 -1.92 5.63
CA GLY A 222 15.45 -2.92 5.61
C GLY A 222 15.02 -4.27 6.19
N GLU A 223 15.54 -5.36 5.61
CA GLU A 223 15.26 -6.73 6.02
C GLU A 223 15.64 -7.03 7.47
N GLY A 224 16.69 -6.37 7.97
CA GLY A 224 17.18 -6.54 9.33
C GLY A 224 16.17 -6.01 10.35
N ALA A 225 15.51 -4.89 10.05
CA ALA A 225 14.48 -4.34 10.91
C ALA A 225 13.28 -5.28 11.01
N VAL A 226 12.86 -5.89 9.91
CA VAL A 226 11.76 -6.86 9.88
C VAL A 226 12.10 -8.11 10.70
N ARG A 227 13.32 -8.66 10.55
CA ARG A 227 13.77 -9.80 11.37
C ARG A 227 13.85 -9.46 12.86
N ASN A 228 14.45 -8.32 13.21
CA ASN A 228 14.62 -7.91 14.60
C ASN A 228 13.28 -7.68 15.32
N HIS A 229 12.25 -7.26 14.59
CA HIS A 229 10.90 -7.07 15.14
C HIS A 229 9.98 -8.28 14.96
N SER A 230 10.47 -9.38 14.38
CA SER A 230 9.65 -10.55 14.03
C SER A 230 8.39 -10.16 13.25
N GLY A 231 8.51 -9.22 12.31
CA GLY A 231 7.39 -8.65 11.58
C GLY A 231 7.62 -7.21 11.14
N VAL A 232 6.56 -6.54 10.69
CA VAL A 232 6.60 -5.12 10.30
C VAL A 232 6.99 -4.26 11.51
N PRO A 233 8.10 -3.50 11.46
CA PRO A 233 8.55 -2.69 12.58
C PRO A 233 7.52 -1.60 12.91
N PRO A 234 7.46 -1.11 14.17
CA PRO A 234 6.55 -0.04 14.59
C PRO A 234 6.99 1.35 14.11
N TYR A 235 7.63 1.44 12.93
CA TYR A 235 8.02 2.69 12.32
C TYR A 235 6.81 3.29 11.61
N ALA A 236 6.45 4.54 11.95
CA ALA A 236 5.32 5.22 11.34
C ALA A 236 5.45 5.22 9.81
N GLU A 237 6.61 5.58 9.28
CA GLU A 237 6.90 5.57 7.84
C GLU A 237 6.58 4.21 7.19
N THR A 238 7.10 3.11 7.73
CA THR A 238 6.89 1.76 7.19
C THR A 238 5.45 1.30 7.29
N ARG A 239 4.78 1.59 8.42
CA ARG A 239 3.37 1.26 8.63
C ARG A 239 2.42 2.01 7.69
N HIS A 240 2.82 3.18 7.19
CA HIS A 240 2.11 3.90 6.13
C HIS A 240 2.51 3.42 4.74
N TYR A 241 3.78 3.07 4.54
CA TYR A 241 4.34 2.68 3.26
C TYR A 241 3.68 1.41 2.69
N VAL A 242 3.58 0.36 3.49
CA VAL A 242 3.05 -0.94 3.05
C VAL A 242 1.64 -0.82 2.43
N PRO A 243 0.61 -0.29 3.15
CA PRO A 243 -0.72 -0.17 2.56
C PRO A 243 -0.75 0.78 1.36
N ARG A 244 0.09 1.83 1.33
CA ARG A 244 0.18 2.73 0.17
C ARG A 244 0.68 2.03 -1.10
N VAL A 245 1.70 1.18 -0.99
CA VAL A 245 2.19 0.42 -2.15
C VAL A 245 1.17 -0.63 -2.59
N LEU A 246 0.48 -1.28 -1.66
CA LEU A 246 -0.59 -2.23 -2.01
C LEU A 246 -1.79 -1.56 -2.70
N ALA A 247 -2.17 -0.37 -2.25
CA ALA A 247 -3.18 0.45 -2.91
C ALA A 247 -2.70 0.88 -4.31
N ALA A 248 -1.46 1.34 -4.45
CA ALA A 248 -0.84 1.64 -5.74
C ALA A 248 -0.77 0.41 -6.67
N TRP A 249 -0.51 -0.78 -6.13
CA TRP A 249 -0.50 -2.03 -6.89
C TRP A 249 -1.89 -2.40 -7.40
N SER A 250 -2.94 -2.17 -6.61
CA SER A 250 -4.33 -2.34 -7.04
C SER A 250 -4.68 -1.48 -8.27
N VAL A 251 -4.18 -0.24 -8.31
CA VAL A 251 -4.31 0.62 -9.50
C VAL A 251 -3.42 0.12 -10.65
N ALA A 252 -2.15 -0.21 -10.36
CA ALA A 252 -1.17 -0.64 -11.37
C ALA A 252 -1.58 -1.93 -12.08
N ARG A 253 -2.14 -2.92 -11.37
CA ARG A 253 -2.60 -4.19 -11.97
C ARG A 253 -3.73 -3.98 -12.98
N GLY A 254 -4.53 -2.92 -12.82
CA GLY A 254 -5.58 -2.54 -13.78
C GLY A 254 -5.03 -2.01 -15.11
N LEU A 255 -3.76 -1.61 -15.15
CA LEU A 255 -3.06 -1.22 -16.39
C LEU A 255 -2.58 -2.42 -17.19
N CYS A 256 -2.55 -3.62 -16.61
CA CYS A 256 -2.14 -4.83 -17.31
C CYS A 256 -3.22 -5.30 -18.31
N LEU A 257 -2.80 -5.89 -19.43
CA LEU A 257 -3.69 -6.54 -20.39
C LEU A 257 -4.56 -7.60 -19.70
N THR A 258 -3.89 -8.47 -18.95
CA THR A 258 -4.47 -9.43 -18.02
C THR A 258 -4.06 -9.02 -16.61
N PRO A 259 -5.00 -8.58 -15.74
CA PRO A 259 -4.67 -8.17 -14.38
C PRO A 259 -4.10 -9.33 -13.54
N PRO A 260 -2.86 -9.23 -13.02
CA PRO A 260 -2.24 -10.26 -12.19
C PRO A 260 -2.99 -10.48 -10.87
N GLU A 261 -3.12 -11.71 -10.37
CA GLU A 261 -3.79 -11.99 -9.10
C GLU A 261 -2.85 -11.82 -7.90
N LEU A 262 -1.59 -12.20 -8.06
CA LEU A 262 -0.52 -12.06 -7.08
C LEU A 262 0.48 -10.99 -7.50
N ILE A 263 1.20 -10.44 -6.52
CA ILE A 263 2.31 -9.50 -6.75
C ILE A 263 3.50 -10.13 -7.50
N THR A 264 3.49 -11.45 -7.63
CA THR A 264 4.49 -12.26 -8.33
C THR A 264 4.11 -12.52 -9.79
N ASP A 265 2.86 -12.31 -10.19
CA ASP A 265 2.37 -12.69 -11.51
C ASP A 265 2.85 -11.71 -12.57
N GLY A 266 3.39 -12.24 -13.66
CA GLY A 266 3.78 -11.44 -14.82
C GLY A 266 2.59 -10.71 -15.43
N CYS A 267 2.83 -9.54 -16.01
CA CYS A 267 1.81 -8.81 -16.76
C CYS A 267 2.45 -7.96 -17.86
N VAL A 268 1.66 -7.55 -18.86
CA VAL A 268 2.10 -6.57 -19.88
C VAL A 268 1.17 -5.38 -19.82
N PHE A 269 1.72 -4.17 -19.75
CA PHE A 269 0.91 -2.94 -19.65
C PHE A 269 0.18 -2.64 -20.97
N ARG A 270 -1.03 -2.07 -20.85
CA ARG A 270 -1.76 -1.41 -21.93
C ARG A 270 -1.15 -0.03 -22.18
N VAL A 271 0.06 -0.01 -22.74
CA VAL A 271 0.68 1.25 -23.15
C VAL A 271 0.05 1.62 -24.48
N ARG A 272 -0.71 2.73 -24.54
CA ARG A 272 -1.06 3.32 -25.83
C ARG A 272 0.27 3.74 -26.45
N GLY A 273 0.66 3.10 -27.56
CA GLY A 273 1.89 3.46 -28.26
C GLY A 273 1.89 4.97 -28.48
N ALA A 274 2.97 5.64 -28.06
CA ALA A 274 3.27 6.96 -28.59
C ALA A 274 3.57 6.73 -30.08
N SER A 275 2.56 6.97 -30.92
CA SER A 275 2.72 7.13 -32.36
C SER A 275 3.46 8.44 -32.64
#